data_AF-A0A1G2SHF4-F1
#
_entry.id   AF-A0A1G2SHF4-F1
#
_cell.length_a   1.000
_cell.length_b   1.000
_cell.length_c   1.000
_cell.angle_alpha   90.00
_cell.angle_beta   90.00
_cell.angle_gamma   90.00
#
_symmetry.space_group_name_H-M   'P 1'
#
loop_
_entity.id
_entity.type
_entity.pdbx_description
1 polymer ?
#
loop_
_entity_poly.entity_id
_entity_poly.type
_entity_poly.pdbx_seq_one_letter_code
_entity_poly.pdbx_strand_id
1 'polypeptide(L)'
;MTATAAFAATVNVQFINQGTSVPYHGVYAGYYNAKIDGVDSIVFCDDFTTGINYGQAWTANEFTYADVIGGAGTKFSGVSKYSQAGWLFSQTAAATPSVRAQIQGAVWNIMAPGSVIMDPLAQNYYNLATNGTHNTYNWSGVMKVLTPTPSGSGQEFLTPTVVPVPASVWLLGSGLLGLVGVSRRPG
;
A
#
# COMPACT_ATOMS: atom_id res chain seq x y z
N MET A 1 1.54 33.06 -10.33
CA MET A 1 2.41 32.19 -9.51
C MET A 1 2.49 30.86 -10.23
N THR A 2 3.62 30.55 -10.85
CA THR A 2 3.86 29.26 -11.52
C THR A 2 4.15 28.22 -10.45
N ALA A 3 3.23 27.29 -10.22
CA ALA A 3 3.46 26.15 -9.35
C ALA A 3 4.50 25.24 -10.01
N THR A 4 5.63 25.04 -9.35
CA THR A 4 6.61 24.02 -9.70
C THR A 4 5.92 22.66 -9.54
N ALA A 5 5.79 21.89 -10.61
CA ALA A 5 5.33 20.51 -10.51
C ALA A 5 6.30 19.74 -9.60
N ALA A 6 5.80 19.20 -8.49
CA ALA A 6 6.55 18.22 -7.72
C ALA A 6 6.74 17.00 -8.62
N PHE A 7 7.98 16.67 -8.96
CA PHE A 7 8.27 15.42 -9.67
C PHE A 7 8.14 14.28 -8.67
N ALA A 8 7.33 13.28 -9.03
CA ALA A 8 7.24 12.03 -8.29
C ALA A 8 8.61 11.36 -8.20
N ALA A 9 8.94 10.81 -7.03
CA ALA A 9 10.17 10.04 -6.88
C ALA A 9 10.04 8.72 -7.65
N THR A 10 11.06 8.35 -8.43
CA THR A 10 11.11 7.05 -9.07
C THR A 10 11.82 6.06 -8.15
N VAL A 11 11.19 4.91 -7.90
CA VAL A 11 11.66 3.86 -6.99
C VAL A 11 11.70 2.50 -7.69
N ASN A 12 12.52 1.58 -7.20
CA ASN A 12 12.51 0.19 -7.61
C ASN A 12 11.66 -0.64 -6.63
N VAL A 13 10.59 -1.25 -7.13
CA VAL A 13 9.73 -2.17 -6.38
C VAL A 13 10.13 -3.60 -6.70
N GLN A 14 10.27 -4.45 -5.68
CA GLN A 14 10.43 -5.90 -5.84
C GLN A 14 9.38 -6.62 -5.02
N PHE A 15 8.58 -7.47 -5.66
CA PHE A 15 7.61 -8.32 -4.97
C PHE A 15 8.32 -9.50 -4.31
N ILE A 16 8.14 -9.66 -3.00
CA ILE A 16 8.84 -10.69 -2.22
C ILE A 16 7.94 -11.89 -2.01
N ASN A 17 6.82 -11.71 -1.31
CA ASN A 17 5.86 -12.78 -1.04
C ASN A 17 4.49 -12.23 -0.64
N GLN A 18 3.53 -13.15 -0.48
CA GLN A 18 2.16 -12.87 -0.08
C GLN A 18 2.00 -12.19 1.30
N GLY A 19 3.04 -12.09 2.14
CA GLY A 19 2.95 -11.42 3.43
C GLY A 19 1.84 -11.98 4.31
N THR A 20 0.96 -11.11 4.81
CA THR A 20 -0.22 -11.50 5.60
C THR A 20 -1.50 -11.56 4.78
N SER A 21 -1.40 -11.46 3.45
CA SER A 21 -2.56 -11.62 2.57
C SER A 21 -3.11 -13.04 2.66
N VAL A 22 -4.41 -13.18 2.45
CA VAL A 22 -5.13 -14.45 2.54
C VAL A 22 -5.85 -14.74 1.23
N PRO A 23 -6.19 -16.01 0.92
CA PRO A 23 -6.97 -16.34 -0.26
C PRO A 23 -8.32 -15.61 -0.27
N TYR A 24 -8.67 -15.02 -1.40
CA TYR A 24 -9.89 -14.28 -1.65
C TYR A 24 -10.25 -14.42 -3.14
N HIS A 25 -11.32 -15.15 -3.44
CA HIS A 25 -11.80 -15.39 -4.82
C HIS A 25 -10.73 -15.84 -5.82
N GLY A 26 -9.86 -16.77 -5.41
CA GLY A 26 -8.86 -17.38 -6.30
C GLY A 26 -7.52 -16.64 -6.39
N VAL A 27 -7.39 -15.49 -5.74
CA VAL A 27 -6.12 -14.75 -5.59
C VAL A 27 -5.80 -14.53 -4.12
N TYR A 28 -4.59 -14.06 -3.80
CA TYR A 28 -4.29 -13.56 -2.45
C TYR A 28 -4.67 -12.09 -2.34
N ALA A 29 -5.24 -11.66 -1.22
CA ALA A 29 -5.64 -10.27 -0.98
C ALA A 29 -5.31 -9.79 0.45
N GLY A 30 -4.94 -8.51 0.58
CA GLY A 30 -4.45 -7.91 1.83
C GLY A 30 -2.99 -7.45 1.70
N TYR A 31 -2.27 -7.39 2.81
CA TYR A 31 -0.88 -6.91 2.79
C TYR A 31 0.10 -7.94 2.25
N TYR A 32 0.88 -7.52 1.26
CA TYR A 32 2.02 -8.24 0.72
C TYR A 32 3.33 -7.64 1.24
N ASN A 33 4.39 -8.44 1.14
CA ASN A 33 5.75 -7.97 1.39
C ASN A 33 6.41 -7.60 0.06
N ALA A 34 6.95 -6.39 -0.01
CA ALA A 34 7.77 -5.90 -1.11
C ALA A 34 9.06 -5.27 -0.58
N LYS A 35 10.02 -5.03 -1.47
CA LYS A 35 11.11 -4.09 -1.23
C LYS A 35 10.89 -2.86 -2.08
N ILE A 36 11.00 -1.69 -1.46
CA ILE A 36 11.01 -0.39 -2.16
C ILE A 36 12.42 0.16 -1.96
N ASP A 37 13.19 0.30 -3.05
CA ASP A 37 14.62 0.65 -3.03
C ASP A 37 15.44 -0.21 -2.04
N GLY A 38 15.13 -1.51 -2.00
CA GLY A 38 15.78 -2.49 -1.14
C GLY A 38 15.26 -2.54 0.30
N VAL A 39 14.43 -1.58 0.72
CA VAL A 39 13.84 -1.50 2.07
C VAL A 39 12.57 -2.36 2.15
N ASP A 40 12.53 -3.27 3.12
CA ASP A 40 11.35 -4.10 3.39
C ASP A 40 10.15 -3.22 3.72
N SER A 41 9.10 -3.38 2.93
CA SER A 41 7.91 -2.55 2.94
C SER A 41 6.65 -3.40 2.83
N ILE A 42 5.59 -2.93 3.47
CA ILE A 42 4.26 -3.49 3.30
C ILE A 42 3.58 -2.75 2.16
N VAL A 43 2.95 -3.51 1.27
CA VAL A 43 2.16 -2.97 0.16
C VAL A 43 0.79 -3.62 0.10
N PHE A 44 -0.15 -2.92 -0.52
CA PHE A 44 -1.53 -3.33 -0.70
C PHE A 44 -1.91 -3.11 -2.17
N CYS A 45 -2.54 -4.09 -2.79
CA CYS A 45 -2.80 -4.06 -4.22
C CYS A 45 -4.10 -3.32 -4.53
N ASP A 46 -4.04 -2.29 -5.38
CA ASP A 46 -5.22 -1.65 -5.98
C ASP A 46 -5.44 -2.07 -7.45
N ASP A 47 -4.51 -2.84 -8.03
CA ASP A 47 -4.55 -3.32 -9.41
C ASP A 47 -4.76 -4.84 -9.53
N PHE A 48 -6.03 -5.26 -9.62
CA PHE A 48 -6.40 -6.66 -9.83
C PHE A 48 -5.96 -7.23 -11.19
N THR A 49 -5.76 -6.37 -12.19
CA THR A 49 -5.63 -6.79 -13.60
C THR A 49 -4.23 -7.20 -14.00
N THR A 50 -3.22 -6.88 -13.18
CA THR A 50 -1.82 -7.21 -13.48
C THR A 50 -1.33 -8.32 -12.58
N GLY A 51 -0.96 -9.44 -13.18
CA GLY A 51 -0.28 -10.53 -12.48
C GLY A 51 1.19 -10.22 -12.22
N ILE A 52 1.70 -10.66 -11.08
CA ILE A 52 3.13 -10.59 -10.72
C ILE A 52 3.60 -11.93 -10.14
N ASN A 53 4.90 -12.17 -10.22
CA ASN A 53 5.55 -13.37 -9.68
C ASN A 53 6.53 -13.02 -8.55
N TYR A 54 6.81 -13.97 -7.65
CA TYR A 54 7.83 -13.79 -6.61
C TYR A 54 9.19 -13.44 -7.20
N GLY A 55 9.84 -12.45 -6.62
CA GLY A 55 11.13 -11.92 -7.07
C GLY A 55 11.04 -10.93 -8.24
N GLN A 56 9.87 -10.78 -8.88
CA GLN A 56 9.68 -9.79 -9.95
C GLN A 56 9.94 -8.39 -9.41
N ALA A 57 10.71 -7.62 -10.17
CA ALA A 57 11.01 -6.22 -9.88
C ALA A 57 10.64 -5.33 -11.05
N TRP A 58 10.21 -4.11 -10.74
CA TRP A 58 9.88 -3.07 -11.71
C TRP A 58 10.13 -1.68 -11.13
N THR A 59 10.26 -0.72 -12.02
CA THR A 59 10.37 0.69 -11.64
C THR A 59 8.96 1.27 -11.48
N ALA A 60 8.76 2.11 -10.46
CA ALA A 60 7.50 2.80 -10.21
C ALA A 60 7.73 4.28 -9.89
N ASN A 61 6.77 5.12 -10.26
CA ASN A 61 6.67 6.48 -9.74
C ASN A 61 5.89 6.44 -8.42
N GLU A 62 6.46 7.03 -7.38
CA GLU A 62 5.83 7.20 -6.08
C GLU A 62 5.10 8.55 -6.04
N PHE A 63 3.77 8.50 -5.95
CA PHE A 63 2.90 9.67 -5.91
C PHE A 63 2.31 9.89 -4.52
N THR A 64 2.35 11.15 -4.08
CA THR A 64 1.67 11.66 -2.90
C THR A 64 0.24 12.11 -3.23
N TYR A 65 -0.54 12.45 -2.19
CA TYR A 65 -1.87 13.05 -2.37
C TYR A 65 -1.81 14.30 -3.25
N ALA A 66 -0.83 15.17 -3.03
CA ALA A 66 -0.65 16.40 -3.77
C ALA A 66 -0.39 16.14 -5.26
N ASP A 67 0.38 15.10 -5.59
CA ASP A 67 0.67 14.73 -6.97
C ASP A 67 -0.58 14.24 -7.69
N VAL A 68 -1.37 13.36 -7.04
CA VAL A 68 -2.59 12.79 -7.63
C VAL A 68 -3.66 13.87 -7.86
N ILE A 69 -3.90 14.76 -6.88
CA ILE A 69 -4.84 15.88 -7.10
C ILE A 69 -4.31 16.89 -8.12
N GLY A 70 -2.98 16.98 -8.28
CA GLY A 70 -2.30 17.77 -9.29
C GLY A 70 -2.35 17.18 -10.70
N GLY A 71 -2.93 15.99 -10.87
CA GLY A 71 -3.09 15.33 -12.17
C GLY A 71 -1.95 14.40 -12.55
N ALA A 72 -1.22 13.84 -11.58
CA ALA A 72 -0.24 12.80 -11.83
C ALA A 72 -0.83 11.61 -12.60
N GLY A 73 -0.04 11.05 -13.53
CA GLY A 73 -0.43 9.90 -14.35
C GLY A 73 -0.33 8.58 -13.59
N THR A 74 -1.23 8.36 -12.63
CA THR A 74 -1.42 7.07 -11.95
C THR A 74 -2.01 6.03 -12.90
N LYS A 75 -2.01 4.73 -12.53
CA LYS A 75 -2.52 3.67 -13.42
C LYS A 75 -4.01 3.83 -13.70
N PHE A 76 -4.81 4.11 -12.67
CA PHE A 76 -6.23 4.35 -12.80
C PHE A 76 -6.50 5.85 -12.89
N SER A 77 -7.42 6.27 -13.75
CA SER A 77 -7.81 7.69 -13.81
C SER A 77 -8.89 8.00 -12.78
N GLY A 78 -8.78 9.17 -12.15
CA GLY A 78 -9.80 9.75 -11.27
C GLY A 78 -9.33 9.96 -9.84
N VAL A 79 -9.20 11.23 -9.45
CA VAL A 79 -8.83 11.65 -8.09
C VAL A 79 -9.77 11.07 -7.03
N SER A 80 -11.06 10.96 -7.34
CA SER A 80 -12.05 10.37 -6.43
C SER A 80 -11.76 8.91 -6.13
N LYS A 81 -11.28 8.12 -7.10
CA LYS A 81 -10.96 6.70 -6.89
C LYS A 81 -9.85 6.53 -5.86
N TYR A 82 -8.75 7.29 -5.98
CA TYR A 82 -7.67 7.25 -4.98
C TYR A 82 -8.08 7.84 -3.64
N SER A 83 -9.00 8.81 -3.63
CA SER A 83 -9.55 9.33 -2.37
C SER A 83 -10.36 8.26 -1.62
N GLN A 84 -11.23 7.54 -2.34
CA GLN A 84 -12.01 6.42 -1.81
C GLN A 84 -11.12 5.24 -1.38
N ALA A 85 -10.12 4.89 -2.20
CA ALA A 85 -9.14 3.87 -1.89
C ALA A 85 -8.26 4.27 -0.68
N GLY A 86 -7.89 5.54 -0.56
CA GLY A 86 -7.16 6.07 0.59
C GLY A 86 -7.94 5.99 1.89
N TRP A 87 -9.25 6.27 1.84
CA TRP A 87 -10.12 6.03 2.99
C TRP A 87 -10.17 4.53 3.33
N LEU A 88 -10.38 3.65 2.36
CA LEU A 88 -10.39 2.20 2.58
C LEU A 88 -9.06 1.69 3.14
N PHE A 89 -7.94 2.15 2.61
CA PHE A 89 -6.60 1.80 3.08
C PHE A 89 -6.41 2.23 4.54
N SER A 90 -6.91 3.39 4.97
CA SER A 90 -6.85 3.80 6.37
C SER A 90 -7.55 2.83 7.34
N GLN A 91 -8.53 2.05 6.85
CA GLN A 91 -9.25 1.04 7.65
C GLN A 91 -8.43 -0.25 7.84
N THR A 92 -7.37 -0.45 7.05
CA THR A 92 -6.64 -1.73 7.01
C THR A 92 -5.71 -1.95 8.20
N ALA A 93 -5.20 -0.88 8.83
CA ALA A 93 -4.25 -0.98 9.93
C ALA A 93 -4.81 -1.72 11.17
N ALA A 94 -6.09 -1.51 11.48
CA ALA A 94 -6.79 -2.16 12.60
C ALA A 94 -7.51 -3.48 12.19
N ALA A 95 -7.50 -3.83 10.90
CA ALA A 95 -8.29 -4.93 10.36
C ALA A 95 -7.55 -6.27 10.42
N THR A 96 -8.30 -7.34 10.70
CA THR A 96 -7.81 -8.72 10.57
C THR A 96 -7.44 -9.02 9.10
N PRO A 97 -6.57 -10.02 8.83
CA PRO A 97 -6.22 -10.39 7.46
C PRO A 97 -7.43 -10.63 6.55
N SER A 98 -8.46 -11.34 7.03
CA SER A 98 -9.68 -11.60 6.26
C SER A 98 -10.50 -10.34 5.98
N VAL A 99 -10.53 -9.38 6.90
CA VAL A 99 -11.20 -8.09 6.65
C VAL A 99 -10.39 -7.25 5.66
N ARG A 100 -9.06 -7.24 5.76
CA ARG A 100 -8.18 -6.57 4.77
C ARG A 100 -8.36 -7.11 3.36
N ALA A 101 -8.50 -8.42 3.20
CA ALA A 101 -8.80 -9.03 1.90
C ALA A 101 -10.11 -8.49 1.30
N GLN A 102 -11.16 -8.36 2.12
CA GLN A 102 -12.44 -7.81 1.68
C GLN A 102 -12.38 -6.30 1.37
N ILE A 103 -11.62 -5.53 2.15
CA ILE A 103 -11.32 -4.13 1.83
C ILE A 103 -10.61 -4.03 0.48
N GLN A 104 -9.66 -4.93 0.20
CA GLN A 104 -8.95 -4.95 -1.07
C GLN A 104 -9.87 -5.30 -2.24
N GLY A 105 -10.81 -6.23 -2.04
CA GLY A 105 -11.86 -6.52 -3.01
C GLY A 105 -12.71 -5.30 -3.37
N ALA A 106 -13.02 -4.45 -2.39
CA ALA A 106 -13.71 -3.17 -2.62
C ALA A 106 -12.83 -2.18 -3.41
N VAL A 107 -11.54 -2.04 -3.04
CA VAL A 107 -10.59 -1.18 -3.76
C VAL A 107 -10.46 -1.61 -5.23
N TRP A 108 -10.30 -2.91 -5.49
CA TRP A 108 -10.24 -3.43 -6.85
C TRP A 108 -11.46 -3.07 -7.68
N ASN A 109 -12.67 -3.15 -7.11
CA ASN A 109 -13.91 -2.76 -7.80
C ASN A 109 -14.07 -1.24 -7.97
N ILE A 110 -13.42 -0.42 -7.14
CA ILE A 110 -13.36 1.04 -7.36
C ILE A 110 -12.43 1.36 -8.53
N MET A 111 -11.27 0.70 -8.58
CA MET A 111 -10.28 0.90 -9.63
C MET A 111 -10.76 0.37 -10.98
N ALA A 112 -11.24 -0.87 -10.99
CA ALA A 112 -11.76 -1.59 -12.15
C ALA A 112 -13.11 -2.26 -11.79
N PRO A 113 -14.25 -1.60 -12.05
CA PRO A 113 -15.58 -2.13 -11.72
C PRO A 113 -15.83 -3.55 -12.26
N GLY A 114 -16.27 -4.45 -11.40
CA GLY A 114 -16.55 -5.85 -11.74
C GLY A 114 -15.32 -6.75 -11.83
N SER A 115 -14.14 -6.29 -11.41
CA SER A 115 -12.90 -7.09 -11.49
C SER A 115 -12.94 -8.35 -10.61
N VAL A 116 -13.62 -8.28 -9.46
CA VAL A 116 -13.78 -9.41 -8.54
C VAL A 116 -15.20 -9.42 -7.97
N ILE A 117 -15.71 -10.61 -7.66
CA ILE A 117 -16.95 -10.77 -6.90
C ILE A 117 -16.71 -10.21 -5.48
N MET A 118 -17.59 -9.33 -5.03
CA MET A 118 -17.55 -8.79 -3.66
C MET A 118 -18.43 -9.59 -2.73
N ASP A 119 -17.84 -10.08 -1.65
CA ASP A 119 -18.58 -10.61 -0.50
C ASP A 119 -19.38 -9.48 0.19
N PRO A 120 -20.38 -9.80 1.02
CA PRO A 120 -21.24 -8.78 1.64
C PRO A 120 -20.50 -7.69 2.41
N LEU A 121 -19.42 -8.02 3.12
CA LEU A 121 -18.64 -7.00 3.85
C LEU A 121 -17.75 -6.18 2.89
N ALA A 122 -17.18 -6.77 1.84
CA ALA A 122 -16.53 -6.01 0.76
C ALA A 122 -17.51 -5.04 0.09
N GLN A 123 -18.73 -5.49 -0.21
CA GLN A 123 -19.79 -4.64 -0.78
C GLN A 123 -20.15 -3.48 0.15
N ASN A 124 -20.21 -3.71 1.47
CA ASN A 124 -20.44 -2.65 2.44
C ASN A 124 -19.33 -1.60 2.42
N TYR A 125 -18.06 -2.03 2.42
CA TYR A 125 -16.92 -1.11 2.29
C TYR A 125 -16.96 -0.33 0.98
N TYR A 126 -17.25 -0.99 -0.14
CA TYR A 126 -17.42 -0.36 -1.45
C TYR A 126 -18.50 0.73 -1.41
N ASN A 127 -19.68 0.42 -0.86
CA ASN A 127 -20.79 1.37 -0.76
C ASN A 127 -20.44 2.58 0.12
N LEU A 128 -19.78 2.36 1.27
CA LEU A 128 -19.36 3.44 2.16
C LEU A 128 -18.29 4.33 1.51
N ALA A 129 -17.36 3.74 0.77
CA ALA A 129 -16.34 4.50 0.05
C ALA A 129 -16.96 5.33 -1.08
N THR A 130 -17.88 4.75 -1.85
CA THR A 130 -18.39 5.32 -3.10
C THR A 130 -19.66 6.19 -2.97
N ASN A 131 -20.24 6.34 -1.78
CA ASN A 131 -21.45 7.14 -1.55
C ASN A 131 -21.29 8.67 -1.71
N GLY A 132 -20.12 9.14 -2.13
CA GLY A 132 -19.79 10.56 -2.32
C GLY A 132 -19.03 11.21 -1.16
N THR A 133 -19.16 10.68 0.07
CA THR A 133 -18.53 11.26 1.28
C THR A 133 -17.00 11.26 1.20
N HIS A 134 -16.41 10.26 0.53
CA HIS A 134 -14.95 10.07 0.47
C HIS A 134 -14.33 10.49 -0.86
N ASN A 135 -15.07 11.18 -1.74
CA ASN A 135 -14.57 11.62 -3.05
C ASN A 135 -13.40 12.61 -2.96
N THR A 136 -13.23 13.27 -1.82
CA THR A 136 -12.17 14.25 -1.54
C THR A 136 -11.38 13.91 -0.29
N TYR A 137 -11.46 12.66 0.21
CA TYR A 137 -10.73 12.23 1.41
C TYR A 137 -9.23 12.49 1.24
N ASN A 138 -8.66 13.29 2.14
CA ASN A 138 -7.23 13.61 2.13
C ASN A 138 -6.43 12.48 2.78
N TRP A 139 -5.74 11.70 1.96
CA TRP A 139 -4.92 10.56 2.37
C TRP A 139 -3.43 10.88 2.50
N SER A 140 -3.04 12.16 2.58
CA SER A 140 -1.63 12.59 2.65
C SER A 140 -0.84 12.00 3.82
N GLY A 141 -1.51 11.60 4.91
CA GLY A 141 -0.92 10.94 6.06
C GLY A 141 -1.18 9.43 6.14
N VAL A 142 -1.76 8.84 5.09
CA VAL A 142 -2.27 7.47 5.09
C VAL A 142 -1.44 6.59 4.16
N MET A 143 -1.30 6.99 2.90
CA MET A 143 -0.65 6.18 1.88
C MET A 143 0.12 7.01 0.84
N LYS A 144 0.92 6.31 0.05
CA LYS A 144 1.44 6.74 -1.25
C LYS A 144 1.04 5.72 -2.31
N VAL A 145 1.03 6.14 -3.57
CA VAL A 145 0.71 5.28 -4.73
C VAL A 145 1.99 4.97 -5.49
N LEU A 146 2.27 3.69 -5.74
CA LEU A 146 3.42 3.20 -6.49
C LEU A 146 2.97 2.76 -7.88
N THR A 147 2.96 3.69 -8.83
CA THR A 147 2.50 3.45 -10.20
C THR A 147 3.65 2.92 -11.07
N PRO A 148 3.56 1.73 -11.66
CA PRO A 148 4.59 1.17 -12.55
C PRO A 148 4.92 2.09 -13.73
N THR A 149 6.22 2.25 -14.01
CA THR A 149 6.74 3.02 -15.14
C THR A 149 7.84 2.21 -15.86
N PRO A 150 7.69 1.86 -17.14
CA PRO A 150 6.54 2.15 -18.00
C PRO A 150 5.27 1.43 -17.54
N SER A 151 4.10 1.97 -17.93
CA SER A 151 2.81 1.38 -17.58
C SER A 151 2.72 -0.09 -18.03
N GLY A 152 2.21 -0.95 -17.15
CA GLY A 152 2.10 -2.40 -17.40
C GLY A 152 3.37 -3.20 -17.10
N SER A 153 4.48 -2.58 -16.71
CA SER A 153 5.70 -3.29 -16.29
C SER A 153 5.57 -4.05 -14.95
N GLY A 154 4.56 -3.70 -14.16
CA GLY A 154 4.29 -4.31 -12.86
C GLY A 154 2.88 -3.97 -12.36
N GLN A 155 2.60 -4.37 -11.13
CA GLN A 155 1.34 -4.10 -10.44
C GLN A 155 1.40 -2.75 -9.70
N GLU A 156 0.31 -1.99 -9.70
CA GLU A 156 0.20 -0.79 -8.87
C GLU A 156 -0.06 -1.18 -7.40
N PHE A 157 0.61 -0.46 -6.50
CA PHE A 157 0.51 -0.70 -5.07
C PHE A 157 0.26 0.59 -4.30
N LEU A 158 -0.50 0.46 -3.22
CA LEU A 158 -0.62 1.43 -2.15
C LEU A 158 0.36 1.04 -1.03
N THR A 159 1.09 2.00 -0.49
CA THR A 159 2.03 1.76 0.64
C THR A 159 1.85 2.82 1.73
N PRO A 160 2.01 2.50 3.02
CA PRO A 160 1.89 3.49 4.09
C PRO A 160 2.90 4.63 3.93
N THR A 161 2.54 5.86 4.34
CA THR A 161 3.46 7.01 4.33
C THR A 161 4.58 6.90 5.37
N VAL A 162 4.35 6.11 6.42
CA VAL A 162 5.33 5.77 7.46
C VAL A 162 5.60 4.27 7.40
N VAL A 163 6.82 3.89 7.02
CA VAL A 163 7.27 2.50 7.13
C VAL A 163 7.63 2.25 8.61
N PRO A 164 6.97 1.32 9.32
CA PRO A 164 7.41 0.96 10.66
C PRO A 164 8.85 0.43 10.55
N VAL A 165 9.78 1.09 11.25
CA VAL A 165 11.18 0.63 11.30
C VAL A 165 11.15 -0.84 11.76
N PRO A 166 11.82 -1.76 11.05
CA PRO A 166 11.83 -3.17 11.42
C PRO A 166 12.18 -3.35 12.90
N ALA A 167 11.46 -4.23 13.60
CA ALA A 167 11.69 -4.52 15.03
C ALA A 167 13.14 -4.92 15.35
N SER A 168 13.94 -5.29 14.34
CA SER A 168 15.38 -5.51 14.45
C SER A 168 16.17 -4.28 14.90
N VAL A 169 15.74 -3.05 14.58
CA VAL A 169 16.41 -1.82 15.08
C VAL A 169 16.20 -1.66 16.59
N TRP A 170 15.02 -2.03 17.09
CA TRP A 170 14.74 -2.06 18.53
C TRP A 170 15.51 -3.16 19.26
N LEU A 171 15.69 -4.33 18.62
CA LEU A 171 16.50 -5.43 19.17
C LEU A 171 18.00 -5.12 19.18
N LEU A 172 18.52 -4.38 18.20
CA LEU A 172 19.91 -3.90 18.24
C LEU A 172 20.11 -2.90 19.38
N GLY A 173 19.16 -1.99 19.59
CA GLY A 173 19.20 -1.01 20.68
C GLY A 173 19.13 -1.63 22.07
N SER A 174 18.32 -2.67 22.28
CA SER A 174 18.24 -3.37 23.57
C SER A 174 19.40 -4.36 23.79
N GLY A 175 19.94 -4.96 22.73
CA GLY A 175 21.11 -5.85 22.81
C GLY A 175 22.39 -5.15 23.28
N LEU A 176 22.62 -3.91 22.85
CA LEU A 176 23.77 -3.10 23.30
C LEU A 176 23.67 -2.69 24.78
N LEU A 177 22.47 -2.41 25.29
CA LEU A 177 22.25 -2.09 26.71
C LEU A 177 22.37 -3.34 27.61
N GLY A 178 21.96 -4.50 27.13
CA GLY A 178 22.10 -5.78 27.84
C GLY A 178 23.56 -6.19 28.10
N LEU A 179 24.47 -5.87 27.17
CA LEU A 179 25.90 -6.20 27.32
C LEU A 179 26.65 -5.29 28.30
N VAL A 180 26.21 -4.04 28.48
CA VAL A 180 26.80 -3.13 29.49
C VAL A 180 26.37 -3.50 30.92
N GLY A 181 25.19 -4.09 31.09
CA GLY A 181 24.66 -4.52 32.40
C GLY A 181 25.34 -5.78 32.99
N VAL A 182 25.96 -6.63 32.16
CA VAL A 182 26.57 -7.90 32.60
C VAL A 182 28.02 -7.72 33.09
N SER A 183 28.64 -6.55 32.87
CA SER A 183 30.06 -6.32 33.20
C SER A 183 30.32 -5.85 34.65
N ARG A 184 29.30 -5.79 35.53
CA ARG A 184 29.51 -5.43 36.95
C ARG A 184 29.23 -6.60 37.89
N ARG A 185 30.25 -7.43 38.12
CA ARG A 185 30.42 -8.18 39.37
C ARG A 185 31.69 -7.66 40.07
N PRO A 186 31.59 -6.91 41.18
CA PRO A 186 32.72 -6.77 42.10
C PRO A 186 32.86 -8.07 42.90
N GLY A 187 34.12 -8.45 43.17
CA GLY A 187 34.48 -9.63 43.97
C GLY A 187 34.19 -9.51 45.46
#